data_AF-A0A3D4TWL7-F1
#
_entry.id   AF-A0A3D4TWL7-F1
#
_cell.length_a   1.000
_cell.length_b   1.000
_cell.length_c   1.000
_cell.angle_alpha   90.00
_cell.angle_beta   90.00
_cell.angle_gamma   90.00
#
_symmetry.space_group_name_H-M   'P 1'
#
loop_
_entity.id
_entity.type
_entity.pdbx_description
1 polymer ?
#
loop_
_entity_poly.entity_id
_entity_poly.type
_entity_poly.pdbx_seq_one_letter_code
_entity_poly.pdbx_strand_id
1 'polypeptide(L)'
;MIPSANDMSGAVKGYLQILQREEIIENASFSYVEQALRFVTGATKSWSLKVSPSSPLKFRTVFDPHLGYSVFPVVYLDVEVDEALHIHKVPPFKKLVVTLEVKRFSDSGIIYRTHFDLANKSGNPAIYQEGPLYHVQFGGHSPGGVRASDFKLKIPRWTHPPMDLILVCETIVANFYPEKWRKLKGQRSWIEYINQSQQLCYTSYFEKTNTVLSGGRSLLNEMWAVEWGV
;
A
#
# COMPACT_ATOMS: atom_id res chain seq x y z
N MET A 1 15.53 13.33 0.08
CA MET A 1 16.01 12.55 -1.08
C MET A 1 15.06 11.38 -1.22
N ILE A 2 14.53 11.10 -2.41
CA ILE A 2 13.69 9.92 -2.64
C ILE A 2 14.59 8.70 -2.80
N PRO A 3 14.24 7.54 -2.20
CA PRO A 3 15.00 6.31 -2.40
C PRO A 3 14.98 5.87 -3.87
N SER A 4 16.14 5.45 -4.37
CA SER A 4 16.26 4.92 -5.73
C SER A 4 15.56 3.56 -5.88
N ALA A 5 15.42 3.10 -7.12
CA ALA A 5 14.96 1.74 -7.41
C ALA A 5 15.79 0.66 -6.67
N ASN A 6 17.10 0.85 -6.58
CA ASN A 6 17.99 -0.08 -5.87
C ASN A 6 17.76 -0.04 -4.35
N ASP A 7 17.58 1.15 -3.78
CA ASP A 7 17.29 1.31 -2.35
C ASP A 7 15.97 0.61 -2.00
N MET A 8 14.91 0.88 -2.77
CA MET A 8 13.59 0.27 -2.55
C MET A 8 13.61 -1.25 -2.76
N SER A 9 14.32 -1.75 -3.77
CA SER A 9 14.47 -3.19 -3.98
C SER A 9 15.17 -3.87 -2.80
N GLY A 10 16.26 -3.26 -2.32
CA GLY A 10 16.98 -3.71 -1.12
C GLY A 10 16.10 -3.66 0.13
N ALA A 11 15.34 -2.59 0.33
CA ALA A 11 14.44 -2.43 1.46
C ALA A 11 13.31 -3.45 1.46
N VAL A 12 12.61 -3.65 0.33
CA VAL A 12 11.54 -4.64 0.23
C VAL A 12 12.10 -6.04 0.51
N LYS A 13 13.23 -6.41 -0.10
CA LYS A 13 13.84 -7.72 0.13
C LYS A 13 14.24 -7.91 1.60
N GLY A 14 14.95 -6.95 2.19
CA GLY A 14 15.39 -7.02 3.58
C GLY A 14 14.21 -7.06 4.57
N TYR A 15 13.17 -6.27 4.31
CA TYR A 15 11.95 -6.27 5.12
C TYR A 15 11.22 -7.61 5.06
N LEU A 16 11.06 -8.20 3.87
CA LEU A 16 10.46 -9.53 3.70
C LEU A 16 11.27 -10.64 4.38
N GLN A 17 12.60 -10.54 4.37
CA GLN A 17 13.46 -11.49 5.12
C GLN A 17 13.21 -11.40 6.63
N ILE A 18 12.97 -10.20 7.18
CA ILE A 18 12.57 -10.04 8.58
C ILE A 18 11.23 -10.72 8.84
N LEU A 19 10.21 -10.44 8.00
CA LEU A 19 8.88 -11.05 8.14
C LEU A 19 8.94 -12.57 8.07
N GLN A 20 9.72 -13.12 7.15
CA GLN A 20 9.89 -14.56 7.01
C GLN A 20 10.59 -15.18 8.23
N ARG A 21 11.70 -14.59 8.69
CA ARG A 21 12.46 -15.06 9.85
C ARG A 21 11.64 -15.04 11.13
N GLU A 22 10.79 -14.03 11.30
CA GLU A 22 9.89 -13.92 12.45
C GLU A 22 8.61 -14.75 12.30
N GLU A 23 8.47 -15.52 11.21
CA GLU A 23 7.32 -16.36 10.89
C GLU A 23 6.00 -15.61 10.76
N ILE A 24 6.05 -14.37 10.27
CA ILE A 24 4.87 -13.51 10.07
C ILE A 24 4.21 -13.80 8.72
N ILE A 25 4.99 -14.18 7.71
CA ILE A 25 4.50 -14.54 6.37
C ILE A 25 4.76 -16.01 6.03
N GLU A 26 4.01 -16.54 5.07
CA GLU A 26 4.26 -17.87 4.51
C GLU A 26 5.53 -17.88 3.65
N ASN A 27 6.25 -19.01 3.62
CA ASN A 27 7.50 -19.13 2.85
C ASN A 27 7.31 -18.91 1.35
N ALA A 28 6.21 -19.41 0.78
CA ALA A 28 5.90 -19.23 -0.63
C ALA A 28 5.74 -17.74 -1.01
N SER A 29 5.20 -16.93 -0.08
CA SER A 29 5.01 -15.50 -0.27
C SER A 29 6.32 -14.75 -0.49
N PHE A 30 7.39 -15.14 0.22
CA PHE A 30 8.72 -14.55 0.02
C PHE A 30 9.20 -14.75 -1.43
N SER A 31 9.08 -15.98 -1.94
CA SER A 31 9.51 -16.32 -3.31
C SER A 31 8.70 -15.61 -4.38
N TYR A 32 7.40 -15.36 -4.16
CA TYR A 32 6.56 -14.62 -5.11
C TYR A 32 6.98 -13.16 -5.23
N VAL A 33 7.20 -12.48 -4.10
CA VAL A 33 7.61 -11.08 -4.13
C VAL A 33 9.06 -10.93 -4.59
N GLU A 34 9.95 -11.86 -4.23
CA GLU A 34 11.33 -11.84 -4.76
C GLU A 34 11.36 -11.99 -6.29
N GLN A 35 10.48 -12.81 -6.87
CA GLN A 35 10.34 -12.89 -8.33
C GLN A 35 9.82 -11.58 -8.93
N ALA A 36 8.86 -10.93 -8.27
CA ALA A 36 8.36 -9.62 -8.69
C ALA A 36 9.44 -8.52 -8.67
N LEU A 37 10.37 -8.59 -7.72
CA LEU A 37 11.49 -7.65 -7.60
C LEU A 37 12.53 -7.78 -8.73
N ARG A 38 12.59 -8.92 -9.44
CA ARG A 38 13.56 -9.14 -10.53
C ARG A 38 13.33 -8.22 -11.73
N PHE A 39 12.16 -7.58 -11.81
CA PHE A 39 11.80 -6.64 -12.88
C PHE A 39 12.01 -5.17 -12.51
N VAL A 40 12.62 -4.91 -11.34
CA VAL A 40 13.18 -3.59 -11.02
C VAL A 40 14.50 -3.45 -11.77
N THR A 41 14.43 -3.23 -13.08
CA THR A 41 15.60 -3.00 -13.92
C THR A 41 15.46 -1.72 -14.74
N GLY A 42 16.48 -0.87 -14.64
CA GLY A 42 16.64 0.30 -15.48
C GLY A 42 17.76 1.19 -14.98
N ALA A 43 18.62 1.66 -15.88
CA ALA A 43 19.51 2.81 -15.65
C ALA A 43 18.72 4.14 -15.49
N THR A 44 17.40 4.05 -15.49
CA THR A 44 16.41 5.13 -15.51
C THR A 44 15.68 5.20 -14.19
N LYS A 45 15.35 6.43 -13.77
CA LYS A 45 14.69 6.85 -12.53
C LYS A 45 13.24 6.35 -12.32
N SER A 46 12.89 5.18 -12.83
CA SER A 46 11.53 4.61 -12.75
C SER A 46 11.60 3.12 -12.46
N TRP A 47 10.64 2.61 -11.69
CA TRP A 47 10.57 1.19 -11.35
C TRP A 47 9.12 0.75 -11.12
N SER A 48 8.89 -0.56 -11.14
CA SER A 48 7.59 -1.13 -10.84
C SER A 48 7.70 -2.34 -9.92
N LEU A 49 6.67 -2.56 -9.13
CA LEU A 49 6.51 -3.75 -8.29
C LEU A 49 5.08 -4.27 -8.46
N LYS A 50 4.95 -5.54 -8.81
CA LYS A 50 3.65 -6.18 -9.01
C LYS A 50 3.57 -7.50 -8.28
N VAL A 51 2.65 -7.57 -7.34
CA VAL A 51 2.28 -8.80 -6.63
C VAL A 51 0.85 -9.13 -7.04
N SER A 52 0.63 -10.26 -7.69
CA SER A 52 -0.69 -10.59 -8.26
C SER A 52 -1.63 -11.18 -7.21
N PRO A 53 -2.96 -11.06 -7.39
CA PRO A 53 -3.93 -11.74 -6.54
C PRO A 53 -3.81 -13.28 -6.55
N SER A 54 -3.25 -13.86 -7.61
CA SER A 54 -3.02 -15.31 -7.74
C SER A 54 -1.79 -15.79 -6.96
N SER A 55 -0.86 -14.88 -6.66
CA SER A 55 0.39 -15.15 -5.94
C SER A 55 0.65 -14.03 -4.91
N PRO A 56 -0.26 -13.82 -3.95
CA PRO A 56 -0.20 -12.66 -3.08
C PRO A 56 0.83 -12.83 -1.96
N LEU A 57 1.17 -11.73 -1.28
CA LEU A 57 1.87 -11.80 0.00
C LEU A 57 0.88 -12.25 1.08
N LYS A 58 0.97 -13.54 1.44
CA LYS A 58 0.11 -14.15 2.45
C LYS A 58 0.80 -14.18 3.81
N PHE A 59 0.10 -13.66 4.81
CA PHE A 59 0.50 -13.66 6.21
C PHE A 59 0.04 -14.95 6.90
N ARG A 60 0.73 -15.34 7.98
CA ARG A 60 0.38 -16.54 8.74
C ARG A 60 -0.91 -16.36 9.53
N THR A 61 -1.67 -17.43 9.70
CA THR A 61 -2.93 -17.40 10.43
C THR A 61 -2.79 -16.90 11.87
N VAL A 62 -3.74 -16.08 12.31
CA VAL A 62 -3.90 -15.64 13.70
C VAL A 62 -5.32 -15.95 14.19
N PHE A 63 -5.45 -16.33 15.45
CA PHE A 63 -6.76 -16.51 16.07
C PHE A 63 -7.27 -15.17 16.59
N ASP A 64 -8.50 -14.81 16.23
CA ASP A 64 -9.16 -13.60 16.75
C ASP A 64 -10.21 -14.00 17.79
N PRO A 65 -10.02 -13.66 19.08
CA PRO A 65 -10.96 -14.00 20.15
C PRO A 65 -12.34 -13.36 20.01
N HIS A 66 -12.44 -12.20 19.36
CA HIS A 66 -13.71 -11.50 19.15
C HIS A 66 -14.53 -12.16 18.04
N LEU A 67 -13.86 -12.66 17.01
CA LEU A 67 -14.51 -13.40 15.92
C LEU A 67 -14.77 -14.88 16.28
N GLY A 68 -14.00 -15.44 17.22
CA GLY A 68 -14.08 -16.84 17.61
C GLY A 68 -13.52 -17.80 16.55
N TYR A 69 -12.82 -17.29 15.54
CA TYR A 69 -12.19 -18.08 14.49
C TYR A 69 -10.88 -17.45 14.02
N SER A 70 -10.11 -18.25 13.28
CA SER A 70 -8.83 -17.82 12.73
C SER A 70 -8.96 -17.05 11.42
N VAL A 71 -8.11 -16.04 11.26
CA VAL A 71 -8.02 -15.17 10.07
C VAL A 71 -6.59 -15.06 9.58
N PHE A 72 -6.41 -14.62 8.33
CA PHE A 72 -5.09 -14.30 7.80
C PHE A 72 -5.17 -13.08 6.84
N PRO A 73 -4.26 -12.10 7.00
CA PRO A 73 -4.09 -11.01 6.05
C PRO A 73 -3.45 -11.48 4.73
N VAL A 74 -3.82 -10.81 3.64
CA VAL A 74 -3.28 -11.01 2.29
C VAL A 74 -3.09 -9.65 1.63
N VAL A 75 -1.92 -9.43 1.02
CA VAL A 75 -1.60 -8.19 0.31
C VAL A 75 -1.22 -8.50 -1.14
N TYR A 76 -1.73 -7.71 -2.07
CA TYR A 76 -1.30 -7.69 -3.46
C TYR A 76 -1.38 -6.26 -3.99
N LEU A 77 -0.58 -5.96 -5.01
CA LEU A 77 -0.37 -4.59 -5.46
C LEU A 77 0.15 -4.50 -6.88
N ASP A 78 -0.01 -3.33 -7.47
CA ASP A 78 0.54 -2.94 -8.76
C ASP A 78 0.99 -1.47 -8.65
N VAL A 79 2.30 -1.27 -8.47
CA VAL A 79 2.92 0.02 -8.19
C VAL A 79 3.91 0.35 -9.29
N GLU A 80 3.83 1.57 -9.81
CA GLU A 80 4.76 2.13 -10.79
C GLU A 80 5.20 3.51 -10.31
N VAL A 81 6.52 3.67 -10.17
CA VAL A 81 7.17 4.90 -9.70
C VAL A 81 7.95 5.54 -10.83
N ASP A 82 7.85 6.86 -10.92
CA ASP A 82 8.68 7.70 -11.79
C ASP A 82 9.18 8.90 -10.99
N GLU A 83 10.48 8.93 -10.67
CA GLU A 83 11.07 10.02 -9.91
C GLU A 83 11.00 11.37 -10.63
N ALA A 84 10.79 11.40 -11.96
CA ALA A 84 10.56 12.64 -12.68
C ALA A 84 9.33 13.40 -12.15
N LEU A 85 8.33 12.69 -11.62
CA LEU A 85 7.14 13.29 -11.01
C LEU A 85 7.44 14.04 -9.72
N HIS A 86 8.53 13.69 -9.02
CA HIS A 86 8.87 14.35 -7.75
C HIS A 86 9.24 15.83 -7.93
N ILE A 87 9.75 16.20 -9.11
CA ILE A 87 10.06 17.59 -9.45
C ILE A 87 8.81 18.48 -9.32
N HIS A 88 7.61 17.91 -9.45
CA HIS A 88 6.34 18.60 -9.35
C HIS A 88 5.74 18.62 -7.93
N LYS A 89 6.52 18.24 -6.90
CA LYS A 89 6.06 18.16 -5.50
C LYS A 89 4.84 17.25 -5.28
N VAL A 90 4.71 16.22 -6.12
CA VAL A 90 3.74 15.13 -5.96
C VAL A 90 4.52 13.86 -5.62
N PRO A 91 3.99 12.97 -4.75
CA PRO A 91 4.58 11.66 -4.56
C PRO A 91 4.78 10.96 -5.92
N PRO A 92 5.89 10.24 -6.13
CA PRO A 92 6.37 9.88 -7.47
C PRO A 92 5.62 8.68 -8.09
N PHE A 93 4.33 8.52 -7.83
CA PHE A 93 3.55 7.37 -8.29
C PHE A 93 2.86 7.67 -9.62
N LYS A 94 3.24 6.94 -10.68
CA LYS A 94 2.41 6.81 -11.90
C LYS A 94 1.21 5.90 -11.66
N LYS A 95 1.41 4.91 -10.79
CA LYS A 95 0.40 3.94 -10.38
C LYS A 95 0.66 3.52 -8.96
N LEU A 96 -0.39 3.49 -8.16
CA LEU A 96 -0.39 2.94 -6.81
C LEU A 96 -1.72 2.23 -6.64
N VAL A 97 -1.70 0.92 -6.69
CA VAL A 97 -2.86 0.09 -6.36
C VAL A 97 -2.39 -0.90 -5.31
N VAL A 98 -2.91 -0.79 -4.10
CA VAL A 98 -2.55 -1.71 -3.01
C VAL A 98 -3.82 -2.22 -2.36
N THR A 99 -4.01 -3.53 -2.37
CA THR A 99 -5.16 -4.17 -1.73
C THR A 99 -4.72 -5.01 -0.54
N LEU A 100 -5.37 -4.77 0.59
CA LEU A 100 -5.33 -5.62 1.78
C LEU A 100 -6.67 -6.35 1.92
N GLU A 101 -6.62 -7.67 1.97
CA GLU A 101 -7.74 -8.52 2.33
C GLU A 101 -7.46 -9.24 3.65
N VAL A 102 -8.45 -9.32 4.53
CA VAL A 102 -8.43 -10.23 5.69
C VAL A 102 -9.42 -11.34 5.40
N LYS A 103 -8.92 -12.58 5.41
CA LYS A 103 -9.69 -13.76 5.05
C LYS A 103 -9.90 -14.67 6.24
N ARG A 104 -11.05 -15.33 6.28
CA ARG A 104 -11.32 -16.43 7.21
C ARG A 104 -10.49 -17.64 6.83
N PHE A 105 -9.89 -18.30 7.81
CA PHE A 105 -9.03 -19.46 7.56
C PHE A 105 -9.79 -20.67 6.99
N SER A 106 -11.03 -20.91 7.43
CA SER A 106 -11.79 -22.12 7.10
C SER A 106 -12.22 -22.23 5.63
N ASP A 107 -12.58 -21.10 5.01
CA ASP A 107 -13.18 -21.05 3.67
C ASP A 107 -12.55 -20.00 2.76
N SER A 108 -11.53 -19.27 3.25
CA SER A 108 -10.90 -18.13 2.56
C SER A 108 -11.87 -16.99 2.21
N GLY A 109 -13.04 -16.94 2.86
CA GLY A 109 -14.01 -15.87 2.70
C GLY A 109 -13.43 -14.53 3.14
N ILE A 110 -13.61 -13.49 2.32
CA ILE A 110 -13.15 -12.13 2.63
C ILE A 110 -14.05 -11.55 3.73
N ILE A 111 -13.44 -11.20 4.86
CA ILE A 111 -14.11 -10.52 5.98
C ILE A 111 -14.00 -9.02 5.80
N TYR A 112 -12.85 -8.57 5.33
CA TYR A 112 -12.51 -7.17 5.23
C TYR A 112 -11.58 -6.93 4.07
N ARG A 113 -11.80 -5.83 3.35
CA ARG A 113 -11.04 -5.44 2.16
C ARG A 113 -10.78 -3.94 2.21
N THR A 114 -9.53 -3.54 2.01
CA THR A 114 -9.10 -2.15 1.98
C THR A 114 -8.20 -1.89 0.79
N HIS A 115 -8.39 -0.75 0.16
CA HIS A 115 -7.61 -0.25 -0.95
C HIS A 115 -6.84 1.00 -0.52
N PHE A 116 -5.55 1.09 -0.87
CA PHE A 116 -4.71 2.28 -0.71
C PHE A 116 -4.21 2.69 -2.10
N ASP A 117 -5.00 3.53 -2.77
CA ASP A 117 -4.89 3.71 -4.21
C ASP A 117 -4.58 5.17 -4.57
N LEU A 118 -3.85 5.33 -5.68
CA LEU A 118 -3.84 6.54 -6.49
C LEU A 118 -5.15 6.60 -7.28
N ALA A 119 -5.75 7.78 -7.37
CA ALA A 119 -6.95 8.01 -8.13
C ALA A 119 -6.78 7.59 -9.59
N ASN A 120 -7.72 6.83 -10.11
CA ASN A 120 -7.71 6.41 -11.51
C ASN A 120 -7.82 7.64 -12.42
N LYS A 121 -7.03 7.67 -13.49
CA LYS A 121 -7.31 8.53 -14.65
C LYS A 121 -8.54 7.97 -15.37
N SER A 122 -9.45 8.84 -15.77
CA SER A 122 -10.52 8.49 -16.69
C SER A 122 -9.93 8.13 -18.05
N GLY A 123 -10.76 7.69 -19.02
CA GLY A 123 -10.31 7.50 -20.40
C GLY A 123 -9.66 8.74 -21.04
N ASN A 124 -9.79 9.92 -20.40
CA ASN A 124 -8.99 11.10 -20.67
C ASN A 124 -7.83 11.21 -19.63
N PRO A 125 -6.55 11.18 -20.07
CA PRO A 125 -5.38 11.25 -19.18
C PRO A 125 -5.30 12.51 -18.29
N ALA A 126 -6.03 13.57 -18.63
CA ALA A 126 -6.06 14.83 -17.89
C ALA A 126 -7.15 14.87 -16.80
N ILE A 127 -8.03 13.88 -16.74
CA ILE A 127 -9.18 13.89 -15.83
C ILE A 127 -9.08 12.69 -14.90
N TYR A 128 -8.89 12.95 -13.62
CA TYR A 128 -8.94 11.96 -12.56
C TYR A 128 -10.39 11.65 -12.14
N GLN A 129 -10.60 10.46 -11.57
CA GLN A 129 -11.84 10.16 -10.85
C GLN A 129 -12.06 11.16 -9.71
N GLU A 130 -13.32 11.45 -9.42
CA GLU A 130 -13.68 12.34 -8.32
C GLU A 130 -13.17 11.81 -6.96
N GLY A 131 -12.62 12.73 -6.16
CA GLY A 131 -12.15 12.49 -4.81
C GLY A 131 -10.65 12.80 -4.61
N PRO A 132 -10.10 12.41 -3.45
CA PRO A 132 -8.68 12.61 -3.13
C PRO A 132 -7.74 11.89 -4.11
N LEU A 133 -6.59 12.50 -4.41
CA LEU A 133 -5.57 11.89 -5.28
C LEU A 133 -5.09 10.56 -4.71
N TYR A 134 -4.73 10.55 -3.43
CA TYR A 134 -4.38 9.36 -2.67
C TYR A 134 -5.47 9.12 -1.64
N HIS A 135 -5.96 7.89 -1.59
CA HIS A 135 -7.11 7.58 -0.77
C HIS A 135 -7.06 6.16 -0.21
N VAL A 136 -7.75 6.01 0.92
CA VAL A 136 -8.16 4.70 1.42
C VAL A 136 -9.65 4.47 1.14
N GLN A 137 -9.99 3.26 0.70
CA GLN A 137 -11.36 2.86 0.42
C GLN A 137 -11.64 1.47 1.01
N PHE A 138 -12.73 1.34 1.79
CA PHE A 138 -13.14 0.10 2.43
C PHE A 138 -14.18 -0.64 1.58
N GLY A 139 -14.05 -1.96 1.44
CA GLY A 139 -14.91 -2.77 0.59
C GLY A 139 -14.50 -2.71 -0.88
N GLY A 140 -15.47 -2.60 -1.77
CA GLY A 140 -15.27 -2.69 -3.22
C GLY A 140 -15.58 -4.07 -3.78
N HIS A 141 -15.45 -4.21 -5.10
CA HIS A 141 -15.77 -5.45 -5.80
C HIS A 141 -14.71 -6.52 -5.54
N SER A 142 -15.17 -7.70 -5.12
CA SER A 142 -14.30 -8.88 -5.02
C SER A 142 -14.00 -9.44 -6.42
N PRO A 143 -12.74 -9.73 -6.78
CA PRO A 143 -12.41 -10.37 -8.04
C PRO A 143 -13.20 -11.66 -8.25
N GLY A 144 -13.90 -11.77 -9.38
CA GLY A 144 -14.75 -12.92 -9.70
C GLY A 144 -16.10 -12.94 -8.97
N GLY A 145 -16.42 -11.90 -8.18
CA GLY A 145 -17.71 -11.74 -7.53
C GLY A 145 -18.84 -11.37 -8.50
N VAL A 146 -20.08 -11.54 -8.07
CA VAL A 146 -21.25 -11.11 -8.84
C VAL A 146 -21.49 -9.63 -8.58
N ARG A 147 -21.25 -8.76 -9.59
CA ARG A 147 -21.44 -7.29 -9.43
C ARG A 147 -22.83 -6.88 -8.93
N ALA A 148 -23.87 -7.66 -9.24
CA ALA A 148 -25.22 -7.41 -8.74
C ALA A 148 -25.35 -7.52 -7.20
N SER A 149 -24.41 -8.20 -6.56
CA SER A 149 -24.31 -8.33 -5.09
C SER A 149 -23.46 -7.24 -4.43
N ASP A 150 -22.82 -6.38 -5.22
CA ASP A 150 -22.01 -5.29 -4.68
C ASP A 150 -22.89 -4.24 -3.98
N PHE A 151 -22.30 -3.55 -3.01
CA PHE A 151 -22.96 -2.45 -2.33
C PHE A 151 -23.28 -1.32 -3.33
N LYS A 152 -24.57 -0.99 -3.48
CA LYS A 152 -25.04 -0.08 -4.55
C LYS A 152 -24.70 1.40 -4.30
N LEU A 153 -24.26 1.76 -3.10
CA LEU A 153 -23.88 3.14 -2.77
C LEU A 153 -22.43 3.40 -3.16
N LYS A 154 -22.15 4.64 -3.60
CA LYS A 154 -20.77 5.10 -3.84
C LYS A 154 -20.01 5.00 -2.53
N ILE A 155 -18.95 4.18 -2.52
CA ILE A 155 -18.12 3.99 -1.34
C ILE A 155 -17.25 5.25 -1.16
N PRO A 156 -17.25 5.87 0.04
CA PRO A 156 -16.40 7.03 0.31
C PRO A 156 -14.91 6.72 0.14
N ARG A 157 -14.19 7.69 -0.43
CA ARG A 157 -12.73 7.68 -0.54
C ARG A 157 -12.19 8.67 0.47
N TRP A 158 -11.51 8.15 1.48
CA TRP A 158 -10.97 8.97 2.56
C TRP A 158 -9.57 9.42 2.18
N THR A 159 -9.30 10.72 2.31
CA THR A 159 -7.96 11.29 2.13
C THR A 159 -6.98 10.56 3.02
N HIS A 160 -5.96 9.93 2.43
CA HIS A 160 -4.98 9.14 3.16
C HIS A 160 -3.62 9.26 2.47
N PRO A 161 -2.50 9.36 3.24
CA PRO A 161 -1.16 9.27 2.67
C PRO A 161 -1.01 8.01 1.80
N PRO A 162 -0.25 8.05 0.70
CA PRO A 162 0.02 6.84 -0.09
C PRO A 162 0.74 5.80 0.79
N MET A 163 0.46 4.52 0.57
CA MET A 163 1.13 3.43 1.29
C MET A 163 1.62 2.40 0.29
N ASP A 164 2.90 2.07 0.33
CA ASP A 164 3.46 0.98 -0.45
C ASP A 164 3.35 -0.37 0.28
N LEU A 165 4.03 -1.40 -0.24
CA LEU A 165 4.08 -2.72 0.38
C LEU A 165 4.59 -2.70 1.82
N ILE A 166 5.66 -1.96 2.11
CA ILE A 166 6.32 -1.95 3.43
C ILE A 166 5.39 -1.33 4.46
N LEU A 167 4.78 -0.17 4.15
CA LEU A 167 3.89 0.52 5.10
C LEU A 167 2.60 -0.25 5.37
N VAL A 168 2.04 -0.91 4.35
CA VAL A 168 0.87 -1.79 4.55
C VAL A 168 1.26 -2.99 5.41
N CYS A 169 2.42 -3.61 5.15
CA CYS A 169 2.89 -4.71 5.99
C CYS A 169 3.18 -4.29 7.44
N GLU A 170 3.75 -3.11 7.66
CA GLU A 170 3.98 -2.56 9.00
C GLU A 170 2.65 -2.45 9.77
N THR A 171 1.63 -1.92 9.12
CA THR A 171 0.27 -1.81 9.68
C THR A 171 -0.29 -3.18 10.03
N ILE A 172 -0.12 -4.18 9.17
CA ILE A 172 -0.56 -5.56 9.45
C ILE A 172 0.19 -6.13 10.65
N VAL A 173 1.51 -5.99 10.70
CA VAL A 173 2.35 -6.48 11.80
C VAL A 173 1.92 -5.86 13.13
N ALA A 174 1.70 -4.54 13.15
CA ALA A 174 1.30 -3.80 14.34
C ALA A 174 -0.06 -4.24 14.90
N ASN A 175 -1.00 -4.62 14.03
CA ASN A 175 -2.39 -4.92 14.43
C ASN A 175 -2.68 -6.42 14.59
N PHE A 176 -2.10 -7.28 13.76
CA PHE A 176 -2.37 -8.73 13.78
C PHE A 176 -1.30 -9.52 14.55
N TYR A 177 -0.09 -8.97 14.72
CA TYR A 177 1.03 -9.66 15.38
C TYR A 177 1.63 -8.80 16.50
N PRO A 178 0.86 -8.37 17.51
CA PRO A 178 1.28 -7.36 18.49
C PRO A 178 2.53 -7.77 19.28
N GLU A 179 2.74 -9.05 19.53
CA GLU A 179 3.96 -9.54 20.19
C GLU A 179 5.21 -9.39 19.30
N LYS A 180 5.09 -9.73 18.03
CA LYS A 180 6.16 -9.55 17.03
C LYS A 180 6.42 -8.07 16.79
N TRP A 181 5.38 -7.25 16.71
CA TRP A 181 5.49 -5.80 16.60
C TRP A 181 6.29 -5.18 17.75
N ARG A 182 5.99 -5.56 19.01
CA ARG A 182 6.75 -5.08 20.19
C ARG A 182 8.25 -5.35 20.08
N LYS A 183 8.62 -6.50 19.52
CA LYS A 183 10.02 -6.89 19.27
C LYS A 183 10.64 -6.13 18.08
N LEU A 184 9.87 -5.87 17.02
CA LEU A 184 10.36 -5.35 15.75
C LEU A 184 10.45 -3.82 15.71
N LYS A 185 9.49 -3.10 16.30
CA LYS A 185 9.34 -1.64 16.14
C LYS A 185 10.55 -0.79 16.55
N GLY A 186 11.44 -1.33 17.37
CA GLY A 186 12.68 -0.66 17.81
C GLY A 186 13.94 -1.16 17.11
N GLN A 187 13.84 -2.15 16.22
CA GLN A 187 15.02 -2.70 15.54
C GLN A 187 15.51 -1.75 14.47
N ARG A 188 16.82 -1.51 14.44
CA ARG A 188 17.44 -0.58 13.50
C ARG A 188 17.12 -0.90 12.05
N SER A 189 17.30 -2.15 11.62
CA SER A 189 17.04 -2.56 10.23
C SER A 189 15.56 -2.43 9.86
N TRP A 190 14.65 -2.73 10.79
CA TRP A 190 13.21 -2.52 10.60
C TRP A 190 12.88 -1.04 10.34
N ILE A 191 13.39 -0.16 11.19
CA ILE A 191 13.21 1.29 11.08
C ILE A 191 13.83 1.84 9.80
N GLU A 192 15.01 1.36 9.41
CA GLU A 192 15.70 1.77 8.18
C GLU A 192 14.84 1.52 6.93
N TYR A 193 14.21 0.34 6.81
CA TYR A 193 13.34 0.01 5.68
C TYR A 193 12.05 0.83 5.68
N ILE A 194 11.45 1.06 6.85
CA ILE A 194 10.25 1.90 6.98
C ILE A 194 10.58 3.34 6.60
N ASN A 195 11.70 3.88 7.07
CA ASN A 195 12.10 5.26 6.75
C ASN A 195 12.26 5.48 5.25
N GLN A 196 12.81 4.51 4.50
CA GLN A 196 12.89 4.63 3.03
C GLN A 196 11.49 4.70 2.42
N SER A 197 10.60 3.80 2.81
CA SER A 197 9.22 3.81 2.32
C SER A 197 8.45 5.09 2.70
N GLN A 198 8.64 5.61 3.92
CA GLN A 198 8.08 6.89 4.35
C GLN A 198 8.64 8.05 3.52
N GLN A 199 9.94 8.06 3.18
CA GLN A 199 10.51 9.08 2.31
C GLN A 199 9.87 9.05 0.92
N LEU A 200 9.65 7.87 0.36
CA LEU A 200 8.98 7.68 -0.93
C LEU A 200 7.52 8.17 -0.88
N CYS A 201 6.77 7.76 0.13
CA CYS A 201 5.32 7.95 0.20
C CYS A 201 4.93 9.32 0.78
N TYR A 202 5.57 9.73 1.87
CA TYR A 202 5.04 10.77 2.76
C TYR A 202 5.66 12.14 2.55
N THR A 203 6.86 12.26 1.98
CA THR A 203 7.57 13.54 1.85
C THR A 203 6.71 14.63 1.18
N SER A 204 6.38 14.44 -0.10
CA SER A 204 5.59 15.43 -0.85
C SER A 204 4.14 15.55 -0.35
N TYR A 205 3.58 14.46 0.19
CA TYR A 205 2.23 14.47 0.74
C TYR A 205 2.12 15.37 1.99
N PHE A 206 3.05 15.23 2.94
CA PHE A 206 3.04 16.04 4.15
C PHE A 206 3.55 17.46 3.91
N GLU A 207 4.42 17.70 2.93
CA GLU A 207 4.75 19.06 2.48
C GLU A 207 3.51 19.81 1.99
N LYS A 208 2.67 19.18 1.15
CA LYS A 208 1.40 19.77 0.71
C LYS A 208 0.44 19.97 1.88
N THR A 209 0.31 18.95 2.74
CA THR A 209 -0.55 19.03 3.94
C THR A 209 -0.16 20.21 4.83
N ASN A 210 1.12 20.38 5.15
CA ASN A 210 1.63 21.49 5.97
C ASN A 210 1.37 22.86 5.32
N THR A 211 1.55 22.95 4.00
CA THR A 211 1.26 24.18 3.24
C THR A 211 -0.22 24.56 3.33
N VAL A 212 -1.12 23.58 3.24
CA VAL A 212 -2.57 23.81 3.33
C VAL A 212 -2.99 24.21 4.74
N LEU A 213 -2.50 23.51 5.76
CA LEU A 213 -2.82 23.79 7.17
C LEU A 213 -2.39 25.20 7.58
N SER A 214 -1.28 25.69 7.03
CA SER A 214 -0.80 27.05 7.28
C SER A 214 -1.59 28.14 6.52
N GLY A 215 -2.40 27.75 5.53
CA GLY A 215 -3.07 28.66 4.60
C GLY A 215 -4.58 28.85 4.84
N GLY A 216 -5.17 28.22 5.86
CA GLY A 216 -6.60 28.39 6.20
C GLY A 216 -7.60 27.79 5.19
N ARG A 217 -7.15 26.88 4.31
CA ARG A 217 -7.99 26.18 3.32
C ARG A 217 -8.43 24.81 3.82
N SER A 218 -9.54 24.29 3.30
CA SER A 218 -10.01 22.94 3.63
C SER A 218 -9.02 21.89 3.13
N LEU A 219 -8.46 21.08 4.03
CA LEU A 219 -7.55 20.00 3.66
C LEU A 219 -8.22 18.99 2.73
N LEU A 220 -9.51 18.66 2.94
CA LEU A 220 -10.20 17.75 2.04
C LEU A 220 -10.23 18.29 0.61
N ASN A 221 -10.55 19.57 0.44
CA ASN A 221 -10.58 20.20 -0.90
C ASN A 221 -9.21 20.14 -1.56
N GLU A 222 -8.17 20.56 -0.85
CA GLU A 222 -6.81 20.65 -1.39
C GLU A 222 -6.17 19.30 -1.72
N MET A 223 -6.71 18.21 -1.17
CA MET A 223 -6.20 16.85 -1.42
C MET A 223 -6.93 16.15 -2.56
N TRP A 224 -7.97 16.76 -3.15
CA TRP A 224 -8.62 16.28 -4.37
C TRP A 224 -7.65 16.18 -5.54
N ALA A 225 -7.81 15.17 -6.39
CA ALA A 225 -6.91 14.88 -7.50
C ALA A 225 -6.62 16.10 -8.40
N VAL A 226 -7.66 16.90 -8.69
CA VAL A 226 -7.55 18.11 -9.52
C VAL A 226 -6.64 19.19 -8.92
N GLU A 227 -6.48 19.22 -7.60
CA GLU A 227 -5.69 20.23 -6.88
C GLU A 227 -4.20 19.88 -6.80
N TRP A 228 -3.77 18.73 -7.32
CA TRP A 228 -2.36 18.32 -7.32
C TRP A 228 -1.60 18.75 -8.59
N GLY A 229 -2.28 19.29 -9.60
CA GLY A 229 -1.66 19.79 -10.82
C GLY A 229 -0.99 18.71 -11.68
N VAL A 230 -1.59 17.50 -11.72
CA VAL A 230 -1.12 16.29 -12.42
C VAL A 230 -2.07 15.79 -13.50
#